data_AF-A0A925MB27-F1
#
_entry.id   AF-A0A925MB27-F1
#
_cell.length_a   1.000
_cell.length_b   1.000
_cell.length_c   1.000
_cell.angle_alpha   90.00
_cell.angle_beta   90.00
_cell.angle_gamma   90.00
#
_symmetry.space_group_name_H-M   'P 1'
#
loop_
_entity.id
_entity.type
_entity.pdbx_description
1 polymer ?
#
loop_
_entity_poly.entity_id
_entity_poly.type
_entity_poly.pdbx_seq_one_letter_code
_entity_poly.pdbx_strand_id
1 'polypeptide(L)'
;LALLAFSYRTAMAWAQTSGDSSPSGLRRYRDMFIARERHMDAELSTWRATLPADARVVVLGHNLHLARRSERLRFGRAPHDLEMWPSLGTLLDRAEPGSTYVVWLLYERGTRLAPQPSGGCEARVETAADHLEHAIAGDRPVFLPLDRAPSGSVVDRPIAFGTETSEGSGPIRPSVDAVVILPEASAAGPRP
;
A
#
# COMPACT_ATOMS: atom_id res chain seq x y z
N LEU A 1 -15.15 -6.62 -12.02
CA LEU A 1 -14.02 -5.89 -11.40
C LEU A 1 -14.49 -4.45 -11.20
N ALA A 2 -14.62 -3.98 -9.96
CA ALA A 2 -14.85 -2.56 -9.69
C ALA A 2 -13.47 -1.87 -9.64
N LEU A 3 -13.26 -0.84 -10.45
CA LEU A 3 -12.05 -0.02 -10.39
C LEU A 3 -12.24 0.97 -9.25
N LEU A 4 -11.64 0.70 -8.09
CA LEU A 4 -11.93 1.46 -6.87
C LEU A 4 -11.06 2.70 -6.68
N ALA A 5 -9.98 2.92 -7.45
CA ALA A 5 -9.35 4.25 -7.53
C ALA A 5 -8.27 4.38 -8.61
N PHE A 6 -8.39 5.49 -9.36
CA PHE A 6 -7.37 6.55 -9.44
C PHE A 6 -8.10 7.83 -9.84
N SER A 7 -8.44 8.71 -8.88
CA SER A 7 -9.04 10.00 -9.26
C SER A 7 -7.92 10.96 -9.69
N TYR A 8 -7.97 11.42 -10.94
CA TYR A 8 -7.07 12.46 -11.47
C TYR A 8 -7.03 13.71 -10.55
N ARG A 9 -8.13 13.99 -9.83
CA ARG A 9 -8.19 15.06 -8.82
C ARG A 9 -7.26 14.82 -7.64
N THR A 10 -7.17 13.59 -7.13
CA THR A 10 -6.23 13.25 -6.04
C THR A 10 -4.78 13.44 -6.52
N ALA A 11 -4.46 13.04 -7.76
CA ALA A 11 -3.12 13.20 -8.31
C ALA A 11 -2.73 14.69 -8.49
N MET A 12 -3.65 15.51 -8.97
CA MET A 12 -3.44 16.96 -9.13
C MET A 12 -3.34 17.70 -7.79
N ALA A 13 -4.22 17.38 -6.84
CA ALA A 13 -4.17 17.96 -5.51
C ALA A 13 -2.92 17.49 -4.74
N TRP A 14 -2.49 16.25 -4.95
CA TRP A 14 -1.21 15.73 -4.44
C TRP A 14 -0.03 16.55 -4.98
N ALA A 15 0.07 16.74 -6.30
CA ALA A 15 1.15 17.51 -6.91
C ALA A 15 1.19 18.98 -6.44
N GLN A 16 0.04 19.58 -6.13
CA GLN A 16 -0.05 20.94 -5.61
C GLN A 16 0.29 21.06 -4.11
N THR A 17 0.11 19.98 -3.34
CA THR A 17 0.28 19.99 -1.88
C THR A 17 1.57 19.33 -1.41
N SER A 18 2.20 18.48 -2.23
CA SER A 18 3.44 17.77 -1.88
C SER A 18 4.62 18.71 -1.61
N GLY A 19 4.59 19.93 -2.15
CA GLY A 19 5.60 20.96 -1.90
C GLY A 19 5.39 21.78 -0.63
N ASP A 20 4.21 21.73 0.02
CA ASP A 20 3.93 22.48 1.24
C ASP A 20 4.16 21.63 2.49
N SER A 21 5.37 21.74 3.05
CA SER A 21 5.78 21.08 4.29
C SER A 21 5.32 21.80 5.57
N SER A 22 4.54 22.88 5.46
CA SER A 22 3.98 23.55 6.64
C SER A 22 2.99 22.63 7.38
N PRO A 23 2.74 22.85 8.68
CA PRO A 23 1.70 22.11 9.41
C PRO A 23 0.32 22.17 8.74
N SER A 24 0.02 23.26 8.03
CA SER A 24 -1.23 23.41 7.29
C SER A 24 -1.26 22.57 6.01
N GLY A 25 -0.14 22.51 5.28
CA GLY A 25 0.03 21.67 4.09
C GLY A 25 -0.08 20.19 4.44
N LEU A 26 0.60 19.75 5.48
CA LEU A 26 0.55 18.37 5.97
C LEU A 26 -0.86 17.94 6.40
N ARG A 27 -1.64 18.85 7.03
CA ARG A 27 -3.06 18.59 7.35
C ARG A 27 -3.91 18.46 6.09
N ARG A 28 -3.80 19.41 5.14
CA ARG A 28 -4.55 19.35 3.87
C ARG A 28 -4.23 18.09 3.08
N TYR A 29 -2.96 17.69 3.07
CA TYR A 29 -2.49 16.44 2.48
C TYR A 29 -3.20 15.25 3.11
N ARG A 30 -3.17 15.13 4.45
CA ARG A 30 -3.85 14.06 5.19
C ARG A 30 -5.36 14.03 4.90
N ASP A 31 -6.03 15.18 4.96
CA ASP A 31 -7.48 15.28 4.74
C ASP A 31 -7.88 14.83 3.32
N MET A 32 -7.07 15.18 2.31
CA MET A 32 -7.27 14.72 0.93
C MET A 32 -7.23 13.19 0.84
N PHE A 33 -6.26 12.54 1.48
CA PHE A 33 -6.18 11.09 1.45
C PHE A 33 -7.30 10.41 2.25
N ILE A 34 -7.69 10.96 3.40
CA ILE A 34 -8.87 10.48 4.14
C ILE A 34 -10.12 10.54 3.27
N ALA A 35 -10.34 11.67 2.59
CA ALA A 35 -11.48 11.83 1.69
C ALA A 35 -11.44 10.81 0.54
N ARG A 36 -10.25 10.53 -0.02
CA ARG A 36 -10.05 9.48 -1.02
C ARG A 36 -10.46 8.11 -0.49
N GLU A 37 -9.93 7.67 0.65
CA GLU A 37 -10.24 6.33 1.19
C GLU A 37 -11.73 6.16 1.48
N ARG A 38 -12.38 7.20 2.05
CA ARG A 38 -13.83 7.19 2.30
C ARG A 38 -14.66 7.10 1.01
N HIS A 39 -14.21 7.76 -0.06
CA HIS A 39 -14.88 7.66 -1.35
C HIS A 39 -14.80 6.24 -1.92
N MET A 40 -13.62 5.62 -1.89
CA MET A 40 -13.45 4.22 -2.33
C MET A 40 -14.30 3.25 -1.50
N ASP A 41 -14.37 3.47 -0.19
CA ASP A 41 -15.18 2.66 0.73
C ASP A 41 -16.68 2.77 0.43
N ALA A 42 -17.17 3.98 0.15
CA ALA A 42 -18.56 4.21 -0.24
C ALA A 42 -18.89 3.56 -1.59
N GLU A 43 -18.01 3.66 -2.59
CA GLU A 43 -18.18 3.00 -3.88
C GLU A 43 -18.16 1.48 -3.76
N LEU A 44 -17.21 0.93 -3.00
CA LEU A 44 -17.11 -0.50 -2.73
C LEU A 44 -18.36 -1.00 -2.00
N SER A 45 -18.81 -0.29 -0.97
CA SER A 45 -20.01 -0.65 -0.19
C SER A 45 -21.26 -0.64 -1.06
N THR A 46 -21.43 0.38 -1.91
CA THR A 46 -22.55 0.48 -2.85
C THR A 46 -22.55 -0.69 -3.84
N TRP A 47 -21.38 -1.04 -4.38
CA TRP A 47 -21.26 -2.19 -5.29
C TRP A 47 -21.47 -3.52 -4.56
N ARG A 48 -20.90 -3.72 -3.36
CA ARG A 48 -21.08 -4.93 -2.55
C ARG A 48 -22.54 -5.20 -2.22
N ALA A 49 -23.34 -4.16 -2.00
CA ALA A 49 -24.78 -4.29 -1.74
C ALA A 49 -25.57 -4.88 -2.92
N THR A 50 -24.99 -4.94 -4.13
CA THR A 50 -25.60 -5.57 -5.30
C THR A 50 -25.30 -7.07 -5.43
N LEU A 51 -24.43 -7.61 -4.57
CA LEU A 51 -24.01 -9.00 -4.61
C LEU A 51 -24.88 -9.89 -3.70
N PRO A 52 -24.93 -11.21 -3.96
CA PRO A 52 -25.47 -12.18 -2.99
C PRO A 52 -24.81 -12.05 -1.61
N ALA A 53 -25.56 -12.33 -0.55
CA ALA A 53 -25.09 -12.17 0.83
C ALA A 53 -23.87 -13.05 1.19
N ASP A 54 -23.65 -14.14 0.45
CA ASP A 54 -22.54 -15.08 0.60
C ASP A 54 -21.40 -14.85 -0.41
N ALA A 55 -21.51 -13.81 -1.25
CA ALA A 55 -20.51 -13.51 -2.25
C ALA A 55 -19.17 -13.16 -1.61
N ARG A 56 -18.11 -13.81 -2.08
CA ARG A 56 -16.73 -13.48 -1.71
C ARG A 56 -16.16 -12.47 -2.69
N VAL A 57 -15.56 -11.42 -2.17
CA VAL A 57 -15.00 -10.32 -2.96
C VAL A 57 -13.47 -10.35 -2.88
N VAL A 58 -12.80 -10.18 -4.01
CA VAL A 58 -11.37 -9.89 -4.08
C VAL A 58 -11.18 -8.44 -4.46
N VAL A 59 -10.51 -7.68 -3.61
CA VAL A 59 -10.13 -6.30 -3.87
C VAL A 59 -8.66 -6.26 -4.26
N LEU A 60 -8.36 -5.72 -5.45
CA LEU A 60 -7.00 -5.52 -5.93
C LEU A 60 -6.67 -4.03 -5.85
N GLY A 61 -5.56 -3.70 -5.21
CA GLY A 61 -5.13 -2.32 -5.02
C GLY A 61 -3.72 -2.26 -4.49
N HIS A 62 -3.18 -1.05 -4.38
CA HIS A 62 -1.87 -0.83 -3.77
C HIS A 62 -1.87 -1.28 -2.29
N ASN A 63 -0.81 -1.94 -1.83
CA ASN A 63 -0.68 -2.53 -0.49
C ASN A 63 -1.20 -1.64 0.64
N LEU A 64 -0.81 -0.36 0.62
CA LEU A 64 -1.21 0.62 1.62
C LEU A 64 -2.73 0.87 1.69
N HIS A 65 -3.47 0.78 0.59
CA HIS A 65 -4.93 0.88 0.62
C HIS A 65 -5.58 -0.29 1.35
N LEU A 66 -4.94 -1.46 1.33
CA LEU A 66 -5.53 -2.69 1.84
C LEU A 66 -5.12 -3.01 3.29
N ALA A 67 -4.23 -2.24 3.91
CA ALA A 67 -3.82 -2.44 5.30
C ALA A 67 -5.01 -2.38 6.28
N ARG A 68 -5.17 -3.34 7.19
CA ARG A 68 -6.27 -3.35 8.20
C ARG A 68 -6.09 -2.35 9.35
N ARG A 69 -4.84 -2.00 9.64
CA ARG A 69 -4.46 -1.13 10.76
C ARG A 69 -3.48 -0.08 10.28
N SER A 70 -3.82 0.58 9.18
CA SER A 70 -2.92 1.52 8.50
C SER A 70 -2.44 2.64 9.41
N GLU A 71 -3.24 3.10 10.37
CA GLU A 71 -2.87 4.13 11.35
C GLU A 71 -1.69 3.72 12.27
N ARG A 72 -1.32 2.43 12.32
CA ARG A 72 -0.10 1.97 12.99
C ARG A 72 1.16 2.12 12.13
N LEU A 73 0.99 2.49 10.87
CA LEU A 73 2.05 2.71 9.90
C LEU A 73 2.31 4.21 9.75
N ARG A 74 3.47 4.52 9.17
CA ARG A 74 3.85 5.84 8.68
C ARG A 74 3.95 5.80 7.17
N PHE A 75 3.59 6.90 6.52
CA PHE A 75 3.67 7.07 5.07
C PHE A 75 4.78 8.05 4.73
N GLY A 76 5.57 7.77 3.69
CA GLY A 76 6.65 8.64 3.19
C GLY A 76 7.95 8.53 3.98
N ARG A 77 9.02 9.12 3.43
CA ARG A 77 10.26 9.47 4.15
C ARG A 77 10.20 10.89 4.71
N ALA A 78 11.08 11.16 5.67
CA ALA A 78 11.28 12.50 6.21
C ALA A 78 11.47 13.53 5.07
N PRO A 79 10.85 14.74 5.16
CA PRO A 79 10.07 15.27 6.27
C PRO A 79 8.57 14.89 6.24
N HIS A 80 8.16 14.03 5.31
CA HIS A 80 6.76 13.65 5.09
C HIS A 80 6.38 12.35 5.79
N ASP A 81 7.20 11.84 6.71
CA ASP A 81 6.93 10.64 7.49
C ASP A 81 5.80 10.91 8.50
N LEU A 82 4.56 10.86 8.03
CA LEU A 82 3.40 11.12 8.85
C LEU A 82 2.76 9.81 9.29
N GLU A 83 2.09 9.82 10.44
CA GLU A 83 1.13 8.76 10.78
C GLU A 83 0.18 8.59 9.60
N MET A 84 -0.03 7.36 9.17
CA MET A 84 -0.89 7.09 8.04
C MET A 84 -2.37 7.29 8.43
N TRP A 85 -3.20 7.65 7.46
CA TRP A 85 -4.65 7.77 7.64
C TRP A 85 -5.33 6.39 7.60
N PRO A 86 -6.61 6.27 8.01
CA PRO A 86 -7.39 5.05 7.81
C PRO A 86 -7.50 4.72 6.32
N SER A 87 -6.92 3.60 5.89
CA SER A 87 -7.04 3.08 4.54
C SER A 87 -8.39 2.39 4.31
N LEU A 88 -8.72 2.08 3.05
CA LEU A 88 -9.87 1.25 2.69
C LEU A 88 -9.93 -0.06 3.51
N GLY A 89 -8.81 -0.78 3.62
CA GLY A 89 -8.72 -2.01 4.42
C GLY A 89 -9.01 -1.78 5.90
N THR A 90 -8.64 -0.62 6.45
CA THR A 90 -8.96 -0.24 7.83
C THR A 90 -10.43 0.09 8.00
N LEU A 91 -11.05 0.76 7.02
CA LEU A 91 -12.49 1.04 7.04
C LEU A 91 -13.31 -0.25 6.95
N LEU A 92 -12.92 -1.18 6.06
CA LEU A 92 -13.54 -2.49 5.93
C LEU A 92 -13.43 -3.33 7.21
N ASP A 93 -12.24 -3.45 7.80
CA ASP A 93 -12.04 -4.23 9.04
C ASP A 93 -12.79 -3.62 10.24
N ARG A 94 -13.03 -2.30 10.25
CA ARG A 94 -13.87 -1.66 11.29
C ARG A 94 -15.35 -1.95 11.11
N ALA A 95 -15.84 -1.96 9.86
CA ALA A 95 -17.23 -2.24 9.56
C ALA A 95 -17.57 -3.72 9.81
N GLU A 96 -16.65 -4.62 9.48
CA GLU A 96 -16.82 -6.07 9.59
C GLU A 96 -15.53 -6.72 10.13
N PRO A 97 -15.27 -6.66 11.45
CA PRO A 97 -14.04 -7.18 12.04
C PRO A 97 -13.78 -8.65 11.70
N GLY A 98 -12.60 -8.93 11.16
CA GLY A 98 -12.18 -10.28 10.82
C GLY A 98 -12.77 -10.85 9.51
N SER A 99 -13.59 -10.09 8.78
CA SER A 99 -14.11 -10.54 7.48
C SER A 99 -13.09 -10.40 6.33
N THR A 100 -11.98 -9.69 6.58
CA THR A 100 -10.99 -9.32 5.57
C THR A 100 -9.66 -10.06 5.78
N TYR A 101 -9.20 -10.73 4.72
CA TYR A 101 -7.86 -11.33 4.64
C TYR A 101 -6.97 -10.50 3.70
N VAL A 102 -5.88 -9.93 4.21
CA VAL A 102 -5.05 -8.97 3.49
C VAL A 102 -3.72 -9.60 3.10
N VAL A 103 -3.43 -9.57 1.80
CA VAL A 103 -2.15 -10.02 1.24
C VAL A 103 -1.43 -8.83 0.64
N TRP A 104 -0.18 -8.62 1.05
CA TRP A 104 0.71 -7.66 0.40
C TRP A 104 1.60 -8.34 -0.62
N LEU A 105 1.75 -7.73 -1.79
CA LEU A 105 2.70 -8.16 -2.81
C LEU A 105 3.90 -7.22 -2.81
N LEU A 106 5.08 -7.77 -2.56
CA LEU A 106 6.35 -7.07 -2.45
C LEU A 106 7.34 -7.61 -3.47
N TYR A 107 8.33 -6.80 -3.81
CA TYR A 107 9.48 -7.24 -4.59
C TYR A 107 10.75 -6.49 -4.18
N GLU A 108 11.88 -7.18 -4.16
CA GLU A 108 13.17 -6.61 -3.72
C GLU A 108 13.80 -5.76 -4.82
N ARG A 109 13.86 -6.30 -6.04
CA ARG A 109 14.51 -5.62 -7.17
C ARG A 109 13.75 -5.78 -8.49
N GLY A 110 14.17 -5.01 -9.49
CA GLY A 110 13.77 -5.17 -10.88
C GLY A 110 13.30 -3.88 -11.52
N THR A 111 12.19 -3.90 -12.27
CA THR A 111 11.68 -2.72 -12.98
C THR A 111 10.20 -2.49 -12.72
N ARG A 112 9.78 -1.22 -12.76
CA ARG A 112 8.37 -0.83 -12.67
C ARG A 112 8.03 0.24 -13.68
N LEU A 113 6.73 0.33 -14.00
CA LEU A 113 6.22 1.47 -14.74
C LEU A 113 6.18 2.70 -13.82
N ALA A 114 6.96 3.73 -14.14
CA ALA A 114 6.97 5.01 -13.44
C ALA A 114 7.19 6.12 -14.46
N PRO A 115 6.35 7.19 -14.46
CA PRO A 115 6.60 8.35 -15.30
C PRO A 115 7.97 8.94 -14.96
N GLN A 116 8.89 8.98 -15.92
CA GLN A 116 10.17 9.65 -15.75
C GLN A 116 10.18 11.04 -16.38
N PRO A 117 10.92 12.01 -15.79
CA PRO A 117 11.11 13.34 -16.40
C PRO A 117 11.66 13.28 -17.84
N SER A 118 12.40 12.21 -18.18
CA SER A 118 13.03 11.96 -19.48
C SER A 118 12.07 11.42 -20.56
N GLY A 119 10.79 11.20 -20.24
CA GLY A 119 9.83 10.57 -21.16
C GLY A 119 9.89 9.04 -21.19
N GLY A 120 10.80 8.42 -20.43
CA GLY A 120 10.79 6.98 -20.17
C GLY A 120 9.64 6.57 -19.24
N CYS A 121 9.17 5.32 -19.40
CA CYS A 121 8.13 4.75 -18.54
C CYS A 121 8.65 3.66 -17.60
N GLU A 122 9.93 3.30 -17.66
CA GLU A 122 10.51 2.22 -16.84
C GLU A 122 11.56 2.76 -15.87
N ALA A 123 11.38 2.50 -14.58
CA ALA A 123 12.38 2.77 -13.54
C ALA A 123 12.91 1.46 -12.97
N ARG A 124 14.24 1.37 -12.82
CA ARG A 124 14.86 0.33 -12.01
C ARG A 124 14.58 0.57 -10.54
N VAL A 125 14.35 -0.50 -9.82
CA VAL A 125 14.08 -0.52 -8.39
C VAL A 125 15.01 -1.52 -7.75
N GLU A 126 15.62 -1.10 -6.65
CA GLU A 126 16.36 -1.95 -5.73
C GLU A 126 16.07 -1.43 -4.33
N THR A 127 15.52 -2.29 -3.46
CA THR A 127 15.17 -1.91 -2.10
C THR A 127 16.42 -1.79 -1.23
N ALA A 128 16.43 -0.82 -0.31
CA ALA A 128 17.56 -0.64 0.59
C ALA A 128 17.71 -1.81 1.57
N ALA A 129 18.93 -2.04 2.08
CA ALA A 129 19.25 -3.17 2.95
C ALA A 129 18.47 -3.18 4.28
N ASP A 130 17.96 -2.03 4.71
CA ASP A 130 17.16 -1.84 5.92
C ASP A 130 15.65 -1.87 5.67
N HIS A 131 15.21 -2.22 4.46
CA HIS A 131 13.80 -2.40 4.11
C HIS A 131 13.31 -3.83 4.37
N LEU A 132 12.00 -3.94 4.63
CA LEU A 132 11.28 -5.20 4.81
C LEU A 132 11.48 -6.16 3.62
N GLU A 133 11.44 -5.64 2.41
CA GLU A 133 11.61 -6.42 1.20
C GLU A 133 12.95 -7.15 1.19
N HIS A 134 14.03 -6.44 1.45
CA HIS A 134 15.37 -7.01 1.54
C HIS A 134 15.48 -8.02 2.71
N ALA A 135 14.86 -7.72 3.85
CA ALA A 135 14.94 -8.59 5.03
C ALA A 135 14.21 -9.94 4.87
N ILE A 136 13.23 -10.03 3.96
CA ILE A 136 12.43 -11.24 3.73
C ILE A 136 12.78 -11.90 2.38
N ALA A 137 13.34 -11.15 1.44
CA ALA A 137 13.74 -11.68 0.15
C ALA A 137 14.77 -12.82 0.30
N GLY A 138 14.60 -13.83 -0.54
CA GLY A 138 15.57 -14.89 -0.75
C GLY A 138 15.69 -15.16 -2.25
N ASP A 139 16.18 -16.34 -2.63
CA ASP A 139 16.43 -16.63 -4.05
C ASP A 139 15.17 -16.99 -4.87
N ARG A 140 14.01 -17.15 -4.22
CA ARG A 140 12.77 -17.58 -4.87
C ARG A 140 11.55 -16.83 -4.34
N PRO A 141 10.46 -16.77 -5.12
CA PRO A 141 9.18 -16.27 -4.63
C PRO A 141 8.72 -17.02 -3.37
N VAL A 142 8.23 -16.26 -2.39
CA VAL A 142 7.74 -16.81 -1.12
C VAL A 142 6.36 -16.24 -0.80
N PHE A 143 5.45 -17.11 -0.39
CA PHE A 143 4.23 -16.74 0.32
C PHE A 143 4.43 -17.00 1.82
N LEU A 144 4.34 -15.94 2.62
CA LEU A 144 4.56 -15.95 4.06
C LEU A 144 3.27 -15.56 4.79
N PRO A 145 2.51 -16.54 5.32
CA PRO A 145 1.46 -16.28 6.30
C PRO A 145 2.08 -15.69 7.58
N LEU A 146 1.64 -14.50 7.99
CA LEU A 146 2.23 -13.81 9.13
C LEU A 146 1.82 -14.42 10.46
N ASP A 147 0.73 -15.17 10.54
CA ASP A 147 0.36 -15.97 11.71
C ASP A 147 1.40 -17.07 12.04
N ARG A 148 2.17 -17.50 11.03
CA ARG A 148 3.27 -18.47 11.17
C ARG A 148 4.63 -17.85 11.40
N ALA A 149 4.76 -16.53 11.25
CA ALA A 149 6.02 -15.84 11.48
C ALA A 149 6.33 -15.80 13.00
N PRO A 150 7.57 -16.14 13.44
CA PRO A 150 7.94 -16.07 14.85
C PRO A 150 7.67 -14.69 15.45
N SER A 151 7.21 -14.64 16.71
CA SER A 151 7.04 -13.38 17.43
C SER A 151 8.37 -12.64 17.58
N GLY A 152 8.36 -11.32 17.37
CA GLY A 152 9.56 -10.47 17.43
C GLY A 152 10.42 -10.50 16.16
N SER A 153 9.93 -11.17 15.11
CA SER A 153 10.53 -11.13 13.77
C SER A 153 10.38 -9.74 13.14
N VAL A 154 10.97 -9.58 11.95
CA VAL A 154 11.02 -8.27 11.26
C VAL A 154 9.63 -7.64 11.05
N VAL A 155 8.59 -8.46 10.87
CA VAL A 155 7.20 -7.99 10.64
C VAL A 155 6.54 -7.38 11.88
N ASP A 156 7.13 -7.56 13.06
CA ASP A 156 6.67 -7.01 14.34
C ASP A 156 7.35 -5.68 14.69
N ARG A 157 8.39 -5.28 13.95
CA ARG A 157 9.23 -4.13 14.25
C ARG A 157 8.84 -2.92 13.39
N PRO A 158 9.11 -1.69 13.84
CA PRO A 158 9.12 -0.54 12.96
C PRO A 158 10.23 -0.70 11.93
N ILE A 159 9.89 -1.12 10.71
CA ILE A 159 10.82 -1.27 9.59
C ILE A 159 10.30 -0.48 8.40
N ALA A 160 11.21 0.06 7.58
CA ALA A 160 10.87 0.69 6.32
C ALA A 160 10.38 -0.36 5.31
N PHE A 161 9.49 0.03 4.41
CA PHE A 161 9.04 -0.80 3.30
C PHE A 161 8.67 0.08 2.11
N GLY A 162 8.52 -0.55 0.95
CA GLY A 162 8.12 0.07 -0.29
C GLY A 162 9.28 0.73 -1.03
N THR A 163 8.90 1.56 -1.99
CA THR A 163 9.80 2.25 -2.94
C THR A 163 9.44 3.74 -2.97
N GLU A 164 10.27 4.60 -3.56
CA GLU A 164 10.17 6.08 -3.47
C GLU A 164 8.77 6.69 -3.64
N THR A 165 7.85 6.05 -4.38
CA THR A 165 6.50 6.58 -4.62
C THR A 165 5.42 6.00 -3.70
N SER A 166 5.78 5.06 -2.83
CA SER A 166 4.88 4.30 -1.99
C SER A 166 5.60 3.68 -0.78
N GLU A 167 6.52 4.46 -0.24
CA GLU A 167 7.31 4.10 0.93
C GLU A 167 6.55 4.38 2.23
N GLY A 168 6.87 3.60 3.25
CA GLY A 168 6.35 3.77 4.59
C GLY A 168 7.20 3.05 5.62
N SER A 169 6.77 3.11 6.87
CA SER A 169 7.41 2.35 7.94
C SER A 169 6.43 1.95 9.03
N GLY A 170 6.76 0.92 9.79
CA GLY A 170 5.98 0.48 10.95
C GLY A 170 5.87 -1.04 11.05
N PRO A 171 5.26 -1.54 12.14
CA PRO A 171 4.99 -2.96 12.30
C PRO A 171 3.88 -3.39 11.33
N ILE A 172 4.18 -4.34 10.44
CA ILE A 172 3.23 -4.76 9.41
C ILE A 172 2.29 -5.90 9.83
N ARG A 173 2.65 -6.72 10.83
CA ARG A 173 1.80 -7.85 11.29
C ARG A 173 0.36 -7.42 11.66
N PRO A 174 0.12 -6.28 12.34
CA PRO A 174 -1.24 -5.84 12.63
C PRO A 174 -2.05 -5.45 11.37
N SER A 175 -1.35 -5.12 10.29
CA SER A 175 -1.95 -4.53 9.08
C SER A 175 -2.19 -5.55 7.96
N VAL A 176 -1.57 -6.73 8.02
CA VAL A 176 -1.49 -7.70 6.92
C VAL A 176 -1.60 -9.12 7.47
N ASP A 177 -2.22 -10.04 6.73
CA ASP A 177 -2.29 -11.48 7.09
C ASP A 177 -1.19 -12.31 6.43
N ALA A 178 -0.80 -11.96 5.20
CA ALA A 178 0.29 -12.62 4.50
C ALA A 178 1.05 -11.67 3.58
N VAL A 179 2.31 -12.01 3.32
CA VAL A 179 3.16 -11.33 2.34
C VAL A 179 3.51 -12.31 1.23
N VAL A 180 3.35 -11.89 -0.01
CA VAL A 180 4.02 -12.49 -1.17
C VAL A 180 5.24 -11.63 -1.47
N ILE A 181 6.43 -12.22 -1.46
CA ILE A 181 7.65 -11.54 -1.89
C ILE A 181 8.20 -12.18 -3.15
N LEU A 182 8.51 -11.36 -4.14
CA LEU A 182 9.25 -11.72 -5.33
C LEU A 182 10.70 -11.23 -5.19
N PRO A 183 11.72 -12.07 -5.39
CA PRO A 183 13.11 -11.59 -5.42
C PRO A 183 13.29 -10.55 -6.52
N GLU A 184 12.64 -10.76 -7.66
CA GLU A 184 12.70 -9.86 -8.80
C GLU A 184 11.32 -9.74 -9.46
N ALA A 185 10.95 -8.52 -9.84
CA ALA A 185 9.75 -8.23 -10.62
C ALA A 185 10.09 -7.31 -11.78
N SER A 186 9.47 -7.53 -12.94
CA SER A 186 9.65 -6.69 -14.10
C SER A 186 8.33 -6.05 -14.51
N ALA A 187 8.37 -4.78 -14.89
CA ALA A 187 7.30 -4.15 -15.63
C ALA A 187 7.00 -5.02 -16.85
N ALA A 188 5.73 -5.28 -17.12
CA ALA A 188 5.37 -5.88 -18.40
C ALA A 188 5.81 -4.91 -19.49
N GLY A 189 6.86 -5.26 -20.23
CA GLY A 189 7.20 -4.57 -21.47
C GLY A 189 6.02 -4.61 -22.44
N PRO A 190 6.05 -3.84 -23.54
CA PRO A 190 5.09 -4.05 -24.62
C PRO A 190 5.12 -5.54 -24.96
N ARG A 191 3.97 -6.22 -24.82
CA ARG A 191 3.87 -7.60 -25.29
C ARG A 191 4.23 -7.60 -26.78
N PRO A 192 5.11 -8.50 -27.25
CA PRO A 192 5.42 -8.60 -28.68
C PRO A 192 4.15 -8.84 -29.50
#